data_AF-E0M511-F1
#
_entry.id   AF-E0M511-F1
#
_cell.length_a   1.000
_cell.length_b   1.000
_cell.length_c   1.000
_cell.angle_alpha   90.00
_cell.angle_beta   90.00
_cell.angle_gamma   90.00
#
_symmetry.space_group_name_H-M   'P 1'
#
loop_
_entity.id
_entity.type
_entity.pdbx_description
1 polymer ?
#
loop_
_entity_poly.entity_id
_entity_poly.type
_entity_poly.pdbx_seq_one_letter_code
_entity_poly.pdbx_strand_id
1 'polypeptide(L)'
;MAEFNAAREQDEIAHTASKGWMIAGLIGGAILGAAAVVVTGGAALVVVSAAAAGACAAGGVGEVLGSMSWAPRHNTGKLLSGSPNVFTNSRAAIRAHLSKGDCDEHSGSSQRVAEGSDKVFINNFPAARIGDRLTCSAEISGGSTNVFIGGGKLQTDDINPEIPGWVNWVMMGVGTAAVAVLASPAIALLGLAGAMGGGYAGSWVGGRLFGEDSDGQKWSMLAGSFAGGALGGKGGMKFDAWRAVKTGENVEVVPEVVAEPVVPKMSLSEAVGKAQADEWIAAGRANALSNNAVKSAMLTDDQVGALYGYTTNEGYTALNPALRGQTPLTPELEAFAAHAKDGLSKLPPNKGLSYRGINSLPEEILAKNQPGNIVSDGAFMSTSSNEPFQGNILIKVNGASGRDVAFLSEYPLEAEVLYPPDTQFKVIERIDDGGNITLTYKEFL
;
A
#
# COMPACT_ATOMS: atom_id res chain seq x y z
N MET A 1 23.68 -23.37 19.35
CA MET A 1 24.82 -23.65 20.26
C MET A 1 25.74 -22.44 20.45
N ALA A 2 25.88 -21.53 19.46
CA ALA A 2 26.70 -20.33 19.61
C ALA A 2 26.20 -19.34 20.68
N GLU A 3 24.90 -19.29 20.97
CA GLU A 3 24.29 -18.37 21.96
C GLU A 3 24.81 -18.52 23.39
N PHE A 4 25.39 -19.68 23.74
CA PHE A 4 25.98 -19.86 25.07
C PHE A 4 27.47 -19.53 25.11
N ASN A 5 28.09 -19.20 23.98
CA ASN A 5 29.52 -18.91 23.92
C ASN A 5 29.85 -17.68 24.76
N ALA A 6 30.79 -17.83 25.68
CA ALA A 6 31.22 -16.76 26.57
C ALA A 6 31.81 -15.59 25.77
N ALA A 7 31.33 -14.37 26.04
CA ALA A 7 31.83 -13.15 25.42
C ALA A 7 33.15 -12.70 26.07
N ARG A 8 34.04 -12.13 25.26
CA ARG A 8 35.38 -11.70 25.67
C ARG A 8 35.71 -10.32 25.13
N GLU A 9 36.62 -9.64 25.79
CA GLU A 9 37.20 -8.39 25.30
C GLU A 9 37.74 -8.57 23.88
N GLN A 10 37.49 -7.61 22.98
CA GLN A 10 37.72 -7.60 21.53
C GLN A 10 36.75 -8.45 20.69
N ASP A 11 35.77 -9.14 21.30
CA ASP A 11 34.76 -9.83 20.52
C ASP A 11 33.83 -8.79 19.87
N GLU A 12 33.35 -9.15 18.69
CA GLU A 12 32.58 -8.25 17.83
C GLU A 12 31.18 -8.01 18.39
N ILE A 13 30.66 -6.80 18.12
CA ILE A 13 29.26 -6.46 18.34
C ILE A 13 28.61 -6.11 17.00
N ALA A 14 27.30 -6.32 16.90
CA ALA A 14 26.57 -6.10 15.68
C ALA A 14 25.17 -5.55 15.95
N HIS A 15 24.72 -4.65 15.07
CA HIS A 15 23.34 -4.23 15.04
C HIS A 15 22.51 -5.14 14.14
N THR A 16 21.19 -5.11 14.36
CA THR A 16 20.25 -5.74 13.45
C THR A 16 20.04 -4.85 12.23
N ALA A 17 19.52 -5.38 11.13
CA ALA A 17 19.14 -4.56 9.98
C ALA A 17 17.73 -3.95 10.11
N SER A 18 17.26 -3.67 11.34
CA SER A 18 15.84 -3.36 11.62
C SER A 18 15.32 -2.15 10.84
N LYS A 19 16.16 -1.12 10.65
CA LYS A 19 15.81 0.05 9.82
C LYS A 19 15.56 -0.32 8.35
N GLY A 20 16.37 -1.21 7.78
CA GLY A 20 16.20 -1.69 6.41
C GLY A 20 14.93 -2.53 6.25
N TRP A 21 14.68 -3.42 7.21
CA TRP A 21 13.44 -4.21 7.26
C TRP A 21 12.19 -3.36 7.47
N MET A 22 12.29 -2.24 8.18
CA MET A 22 11.19 -1.28 8.31
C MET A 22 10.81 -0.67 6.96
N ILE A 23 11.80 -0.25 6.17
CA ILE A 23 11.57 0.29 4.82
C ILE A 23 10.99 -0.81 3.91
N ALA A 24 11.55 -2.02 3.94
CA ALA A 24 11.06 -3.15 3.17
C ALA A 24 9.61 -3.53 3.55
N GLY A 25 9.28 -3.49 4.84
CA GLY A 25 7.94 -3.73 5.35
C GLY A 25 6.93 -2.68 4.89
N LEU A 26 7.32 -1.41 4.85
CA LEU A 26 6.48 -0.32 4.32
C LEU A 26 6.20 -0.51 2.83
N ILE A 27 7.23 -0.78 2.03
CA ILE A 27 7.11 -1.00 0.58
C ILE A 27 6.29 -2.25 0.30
N GLY A 28 6.60 -3.36 0.98
CA GLY A 28 5.87 -4.63 0.84
C GLY A 28 4.41 -4.50 1.25
N GLY A 29 4.11 -3.78 2.33
CA GLY A 29 2.75 -3.49 2.76
C GLY A 29 1.97 -2.66 1.73
N ALA A 30 2.60 -1.65 1.14
CA ALA A 30 1.99 -0.84 0.08
C ALA A 30 1.70 -1.68 -1.19
N ILE A 31 2.65 -2.52 -1.61
CA ILE A 31 2.49 -3.40 -2.77
C ILE A 31 1.39 -4.44 -2.52
N LEU A 32 1.37 -5.08 -1.35
CA LEU A 32 0.33 -6.05 -0.99
C LEU A 32 -1.05 -5.39 -0.90
N GLY A 33 -1.12 -4.17 -0.36
CA GLY A 33 -2.31 -3.34 -0.38
C GLY A 33 -2.81 -3.12 -1.81
N ALA A 34 -1.93 -2.65 -2.71
CA ALA A 34 -2.26 -2.44 -4.12
C ALA A 34 -2.70 -3.73 -4.84
N ALA A 35 -1.96 -4.83 -4.67
CA ALA A 35 -2.30 -6.12 -5.26
C ALA A 35 -3.66 -6.67 -4.77
N ALA A 36 -4.01 -6.44 -3.50
CA ALA A 36 -5.32 -6.83 -2.98
C ALA A 36 -6.47 -6.04 -3.65
N VAL A 37 -6.23 -4.79 -4.10
CA VAL A 37 -7.19 -4.01 -4.90
C VAL A 37 -7.50 -4.77 -6.20
N VAL A 38 -6.43 -5.13 -6.93
CA VAL A 38 -6.50 -5.73 -8.27
C VAL A 38 -7.20 -7.09 -8.24
N VAL A 39 -6.89 -7.93 -7.25
CA VAL A 39 -7.39 -9.30 -7.22
C VAL A 39 -8.83 -9.40 -6.73
N THR A 40 -9.28 -8.47 -5.87
CA THR A 40 -10.56 -8.64 -5.14
C THR A 40 -11.65 -7.66 -5.53
N GLY A 41 -11.40 -6.76 -6.49
CA GLY A 41 -12.37 -5.75 -6.92
C GLY A 41 -12.75 -4.79 -5.80
N GLY A 42 -11.80 -4.45 -4.92
CA GLY A 42 -11.98 -3.48 -3.83
C GLY A 42 -12.70 -3.98 -2.57
N ALA A 43 -13.55 -5.02 -2.65
CA ALA A 43 -14.36 -5.45 -1.51
C ALA A 43 -13.54 -6.11 -0.38
N ALA A 44 -12.46 -6.84 -0.71
CA ALA A 44 -11.57 -7.42 0.31
C ALA A 44 -10.39 -6.51 0.67
N LEU A 45 -10.14 -5.47 -0.13
CA LEU A 45 -9.08 -4.48 0.11
C LEU A 45 -9.20 -3.89 1.51
N VAL A 46 -10.40 -3.52 1.93
CA VAL A 46 -10.60 -2.83 3.21
C VAL A 46 -10.18 -3.70 4.40
N VAL A 47 -10.47 -4.99 4.34
CA VAL A 47 -10.11 -5.94 5.40
C VAL A 47 -8.62 -6.32 5.33
N VAL A 48 -8.08 -6.50 4.12
CA VAL A 48 -6.67 -6.87 3.92
C VAL A 48 -5.75 -5.69 4.22
N SER A 49 -6.12 -4.47 3.83
CA SER A 49 -5.40 -3.24 4.14
C SER A 49 -5.47 -2.91 5.63
N ALA A 50 -6.64 -3.07 6.28
CA ALA A 50 -6.73 -2.93 7.74
C ALA A 50 -5.90 -4.00 8.48
N ALA A 51 -5.85 -5.23 7.97
CA ALA A 51 -5.02 -6.31 8.52
C ALA A 51 -3.52 -6.04 8.34
N ALA A 52 -3.10 -5.64 7.14
CA ALA A 52 -1.70 -5.38 6.81
C ALA A 52 -1.19 -4.11 7.50
N ALA A 53 -1.91 -3.00 7.39
CA ALA A 53 -1.53 -1.75 8.06
C ALA A 53 -1.62 -1.88 9.58
N GLY A 54 -2.65 -2.56 10.11
CA GLY A 54 -2.78 -2.86 11.54
C GLY A 54 -1.61 -3.71 12.05
N ALA A 55 -1.19 -4.75 11.31
CA ALA A 55 -0.04 -5.58 11.69
C ALA A 55 1.29 -4.81 11.64
N CYS A 56 1.50 -3.97 10.62
CA CYS A 56 2.67 -3.09 10.51
C CYS A 56 2.72 -2.06 11.65
N ALA A 57 1.57 -1.47 11.99
CA ALA A 57 1.41 -0.43 12.99
C ALA A 57 1.53 -0.96 14.43
N ALA A 58 0.92 -2.11 14.73
CA ALA A 58 0.84 -2.64 16.09
C ALA A 58 2.10 -3.39 16.57
N GLY A 59 2.98 -3.82 15.67
CA GLY A 59 4.12 -4.68 16.02
C GLY A 59 5.44 -4.32 15.34
N GLY A 60 5.51 -3.26 14.53
CA GLY A 60 6.74 -2.88 13.83
C GLY A 60 7.33 -4.03 13.03
N VAL A 61 6.67 -4.44 11.93
CA VAL A 61 7.09 -5.59 11.09
C VAL A 61 8.58 -5.54 10.76
N GLY A 62 9.15 -4.36 10.55
CA GLY A 62 10.58 -4.19 10.32
C GLY A 62 11.48 -4.58 11.50
N GLU A 63 11.11 -4.17 12.72
CA GLU A 63 11.83 -4.50 13.94
C GLU A 63 11.72 -6.00 14.23
N VAL A 64 10.54 -6.58 14.03
CA VAL A 64 10.32 -8.01 14.21
C VAL A 64 11.15 -8.82 13.21
N LEU A 65 11.06 -8.50 11.92
CA LEU A 65 11.84 -9.18 10.88
C LEU A 65 13.34 -8.95 11.06
N GLY A 66 13.77 -7.75 11.44
CA GLY A 66 15.17 -7.43 11.71
C GLY A 66 15.74 -8.15 12.93
N SER A 67 14.91 -8.45 13.93
CA SER A 67 15.31 -9.20 15.13
C SER A 67 15.32 -10.72 14.96
N MET A 68 14.92 -11.26 13.80
CA MET A 68 14.90 -12.70 13.56
C MET A 68 16.31 -13.28 13.54
N SER A 69 16.47 -14.54 13.93
CA SER A 69 17.80 -15.19 13.95
C SER A 69 18.47 -15.22 12.57
N TRP A 70 17.66 -15.36 11.50
CA TRP A 70 18.11 -15.40 10.10
C TRP A 70 18.39 -14.02 9.50
N ALA A 71 17.96 -12.94 10.15
CA ALA A 71 18.11 -11.60 9.61
C ALA A 71 19.61 -11.20 9.60
N PRO A 72 20.09 -10.57 8.51
CA PRO A 72 21.46 -10.12 8.45
C PRO A 72 21.79 -9.16 9.59
N ARG A 73 22.96 -9.38 10.19
CA ARG A 73 23.59 -8.47 11.14
C ARG A 73 24.83 -7.89 10.50
N HIS A 74 25.14 -6.64 10.80
CA HIS A 74 26.38 -6.00 10.38
C HIS A 74 27.21 -5.65 11.61
N ASN A 75 28.51 -5.91 11.53
CA ASN A 75 29.43 -5.59 12.61
C ASN A 75 29.54 -4.07 12.74
N THR A 76 29.38 -3.57 13.97
CA THR A 76 29.39 -2.14 14.30
C THR A 76 30.40 -1.80 15.38
N GLY A 77 31.33 -2.70 15.71
CA GLY A 77 32.39 -2.43 16.66
C GLY A 77 32.81 -3.64 17.49
N LYS A 78 33.40 -3.38 18.66
CA LYS A 78 34.00 -4.43 19.52
C LYS A 78 33.87 -4.13 21.00
N LEU A 79 33.91 -5.18 21.82
CA LEU A 79 34.00 -5.08 23.27
C LEU A 79 35.38 -4.57 23.69
N LEU A 80 35.43 -3.57 24.56
CA LEU A 80 36.67 -2.88 24.96
C LEU A 80 37.16 -3.22 26.36
N SER A 81 36.28 -3.60 27.28
CA SER A 81 36.67 -3.84 28.68
C SER A 81 35.98 -5.05 29.29
N GLY A 82 36.77 -5.90 29.98
CA GLY A 82 36.29 -7.11 30.64
C GLY A 82 36.53 -7.14 32.15
N SER A 83 36.57 -8.36 32.70
CA SER A 83 36.98 -8.63 34.08
C SER A 83 38.50 -8.46 34.26
N PRO A 84 38.95 -7.89 35.39
CA PRO A 84 40.38 -7.73 35.66
C PRO A 84 41.10 -9.04 36.03
N ASN A 85 40.36 -10.09 36.39
CA ASN A 85 40.94 -11.32 36.94
C ASN A 85 40.28 -12.63 36.46
N VAL A 86 39.20 -12.55 35.68
CA VAL A 86 38.57 -13.71 35.05
C VAL A 86 38.75 -13.62 33.54
N PHE A 87 39.36 -14.65 32.97
CA PHE A 87 39.72 -14.69 31.56
C PHE A 87 39.11 -15.91 30.90
N THR A 88 38.64 -15.73 29.67
CA THR A 88 38.16 -16.80 28.80
C THR A 88 39.07 -16.83 27.57
N ASN A 89 39.79 -17.94 27.38
CA ASN A 89 40.84 -18.06 26.35
C ASN A 89 41.85 -16.88 26.37
N SER A 90 42.36 -16.54 27.55
CA SER A 90 43.35 -15.46 27.76
C SER A 90 42.86 -14.04 27.43
N ARG A 91 41.57 -13.85 27.19
CA ARG A 91 40.94 -12.54 26.99
C ARG A 91 39.99 -12.26 28.14
N ALA A 92 39.90 -11.01 28.59
CA ALA A 92 39.09 -10.65 29.74
C ALA A 92 37.62 -11.02 29.50
N ALA A 93 37.00 -11.73 30.44
CA ALA A 93 35.60 -12.16 30.32
C ALA A 93 34.65 -10.97 30.51
N ILE A 94 33.53 -10.95 29.79
CA ILE A 94 32.63 -9.80 29.73
C ILE A 94 31.53 -9.91 30.79
N ARG A 95 31.21 -8.77 31.41
CA ARG A 95 30.23 -8.64 32.49
C ARG A 95 29.17 -7.62 32.13
N ALA A 96 27.90 -7.97 32.27
CA ALA A 96 26.82 -6.99 32.24
C ALA A 96 27.05 -5.90 33.31
N HIS A 97 26.50 -4.71 33.10
CA HIS A 97 26.63 -3.51 33.93
C HIS A 97 28.02 -2.83 33.98
N LEU A 98 29.11 -3.59 33.84
CA LEU A 98 30.47 -3.05 34.00
C LEU A 98 31.26 -2.98 32.70
N SER A 99 31.18 -4.02 31.88
CA SER A 99 31.93 -4.07 30.63
C SER A 99 31.38 -3.09 29.61
N LYS A 100 32.25 -2.58 28.75
CA LYS A 100 31.92 -1.61 27.71
C LYS A 100 32.33 -2.12 26.35
N GLY A 101 31.61 -1.70 25.31
CA GLY A 101 31.98 -1.85 23.91
C GLY A 101 31.97 -0.51 23.18
N ASP A 102 32.79 -0.42 22.13
CA ASP A 102 32.73 0.68 21.18
C ASP A 102 31.76 0.34 20.07
N CYS A 103 30.92 1.30 19.70
CA CYS A 103 29.90 1.13 18.66
C CYS A 103 29.97 2.29 17.67
N ASP A 104 30.33 1.99 16.42
CA ASP A 104 30.59 2.95 15.36
C ASP A 104 29.33 3.72 14.92
N GLU A 105 28.13 3.19 15.19
CA GLU A 105 26.86 3.86 14.89
C GLU A 105 26.42 4.92 15.90
N HIS A 106 27.15 5.05 17.02
CA HIS A 106 26.81 5.99 18.08
C HIS A 106 28.02 6.86 18.45
N SER A 107 27.92 8.16 18.21
CA SER A 107 28.96 9.09 18.62
C SER A 107 28.92 9.34 20.14
N GLY A 108 30.11 9.38 20.76
CA GLY A 108 30.31 10.09 22.03
C GLY A 108 30.35 9.30 23.33
N SER A 109 30.16 7.97 23.35
CA SER A 109 30.53 7.15 24.53
C SER A 109 30.50 5.64 24.24
N SER A 110 31.42 4.89 24.85
CA SER A 110 31.36 3.43 24.87
C SER A 110 30.09 2.95 25.57
N GLN A 111 29.41 2.01 24.95
CA GLN A 111 28.13 1.47 25.39
C GLN A 111 28.37 0.39 26.44
N ARG A 112 27.53 0.32 27.47
CA ARG A 112 27.66 -0.73 28.50
C ARG A 112 27.01 -2.01 28.00
N VAL A 113 27.55 -3.15 28.41
CA VAL A 113 26.86 -4.43 28.25
C VAL A 113 25.69 -4.47 29.24
N ALA A 114 24.47 -4.62 28.73
CA ALA A 114 23.23 -4.48 29.49
C ALA A 114 22.57 -5.82 29.82
N GLU A 115 22.96 -6.91 29.16
CA GLU A 115 22.45 -8.26 29.41
C GLU A 115 23.57 -9.24 29.78
N GLY A 116 23.22 -10.27 30.54
CA GLY A 116 24.08 -11.41 30.81
C GLY A 116 23.30 -12.59 31.38
N SER A 117 24.02 -13.59 31.88
CA SER A 117 23.44 -14.79 32.50
C SER A 117 22.76 -14.49 33.84
N ASP A 118 21.55 -15.01 34.02
CA ASP A 118 20.83 -15.00 35.30
C ASP A 118 21.40 -15.97 36.37
N LYS A 119 22.30 -16.88 35.98
CA LYS A 119 22.83 -17.96 36.83
C LYS A 119 24.32 -17.89 37.03
N VAL A 120 25.06 -17.31 36.09
CA VAL A 120 26.53 -17.28 36.11
C VAL A 120 27.00 -15.85 36.26
N PHE A 121 27.76 -15.59 37.33
CA PHE A 121 28.24 -14.27 37.69
C PHE A 121 29.77 -14.24 37.67
N ILE A 122 30.34 -13.18 37.10
CA ILE A 122 31.77 -12.89 37.11
C ILE A 122 31.97 -11.62 37.92
N ASN A 123 32.71 -11.74 39.03
CA ASN A 123 32.90 -10.66 40.01
C ASN A 123 31.57 -10.05 40.51
N ASN A 124 30.57 -10.88 40.79
CA ASN A 124 29.21 -10.49 41.22
C ASN A 124 28.33 -9.81 40.16
N PHE A 125 28.74 -9.80 38.89
CA PHE A 125 27.92 -9.28 37.78
C PHE A 125 27.59 -10.37 36.76
N PRO A 126 26.40 -10.35 36.13
CA PRO A 126 26.00 -11.34 35.14
C PRO A 126 27.04 -11.51 34.03
N ALA A 127 27.38 -12.74 33.70
CA ALA A 127 28.37 -13.04 32.68
C ALA A 127 27.74 -12.99 31.28
N ALA A 128 28.33 -12.22 30.37
CA ALA A 128 27.77 -12.00 29.03
C ALA A 128 28.24 -13.04 28.00
N ARG A 129 27.44 -13.21 26.95
CA ARG A 129 27.58 -14.24 25.90
C ARG A 129 27.28 -13.65 24.53
N ILE A 130 27.52 -14.44 23.49
CA ILE A 130 26.92 -14.17 22.17
C ILE A 130 25.41 -14.06 22.35
N GLY A 131 24.83 -13.01 21.79
CA GLY A 131 23.39 -12.76 21.88
C GLY A 131 22.96 -11.78 22.97
N ASP A 132 23.80 -11.53 23.98
CA ASP A 132 23.49 -10.53 25.01
C ASP A 132 23.71 -9.11 24.45
N ARG A 133 22.84 -8.16 24.85
CA ARG A 133 22.79 -6.80 24.30
C ARG A 133 23.58 -5.77 25.11
N LEU A 134 24.00 -4.71 24.42
CA LEU A 134 24.52 -3.48 25.00
C LEU A 134 23.40 -2.45 25.18
N THR A 135 23.68 -1.34 25.89
CA THR A 135 22.76 -0.22 26.12
C THR A 135 22.25 0.44 24.83
N CYS A 136 22.95 0.25 23.72
CA CYS A 136 22.52 0.72 22.40
C CYS A 136 21.67 -0.29 21.61
N SER A 137 21.32 -1.46 22.16
CA SER A 137 20.73 -2.61 21.46
C SER A 137 21.65 -3.39 20.52
N ALA A 138 22.94 -3.04 20.39
CA ALA A 138 23.89 -3.90 19.70
C ALA A 138 24.01 -5.26 20.41
N GLU A 139 24.03 -6.34 19.64
CA GLU A 139 24.16 -7.72 20.12
C GLU A 139 25.63 -8.13 20.05
N ILE A 140 26.12 -8.84 21.07
CA ILE A 140 27.45 -9.47 21.01
C ILE A 140 27.40 -10.58 19.96
N SER A 141 28.19 -10.44 18.88
CA SER A 141 28.21 -11.38 17.76
C SER A 141 29.40 -12.34 17.80
N GLY A 142 30.47 -11.98 18.53
CA GLY A 142 31.65 -12.82 18.75
C GLY A 142 31.70 -13.46 20.14
N GLY A 143 32.31 -14.65 20.24
CA GLY A 143 32.47 -15.33 21.52
C GLY A 143 33.47 -16.48 21.48
N SER A 144 33.73 -17.08 22.64
CA SER A 144 34.57 -18.27 22.77
C SER A 144 33.98 -19.49 22.07
N THR A 145 34.80 -20.24 21.34
CA THR A 145 34.35 -21.46 20.65
C THR A 145 34.22 -22.69 21.55
N ASN A 146 34.72 -22.62 22.79
CA ASN A 146 34.81 -23.77 23.68
C ASN A 146 34.46 -23.50 25.15
N VAL A 147 34.07 -22.26 25.49
CA VAL A 147 33.58 -21.91 26.83
C VAL A 147 32.13 -21.46 26.71
N PHE A 148 31.26 -22.15 27.44
CA PHE A 148 29.82 -21.92 27.40
C PHE A 148 29.30 -21.47 28.76
N ILE A 149 28.43 -20.47 28.78
CA ILE A 149 27.80 -19.90 29.97
C ILE A 149 26.30 -20.15 29.87
N GLY A 150 25.78 -21.01 30.75
CA GLY A 150 24.34 -21.32 30.80
C GLY A 150 23.49 -20.23 31.47
N GLY A 151 22.19 -20.48 31.58
CA GLY A 151 21.22 -19.56 32.19
C GLY A 151 20.39 -18.78 31.19
N GLY A 152 19.31 -18.17 31.67
CA GLY A 152 18.51 -17.21 30.93
C GLY A 152 19.21 -15.87 30.79
N LYS A 153 18.50 -14.88 30.25
CA LYS A 153 18.98 -13.49 30.15
C LYS A 153 18.49 -12.68 31.34
N LEU A 154 19.40 -11.93 31.96
CA LEU A 154 19.11 -10.92 32.96
C LEU A 154 19.57 -9.56 32.43
N GLN A 155 18.63 -8.62 32.33
CA GLN A 155 18.91 -7.23 31.96
C GLN A 155 19.31 -6.43 33.21
N THR A 156 20.48 -5.78 33.16
CA THR A 156 21.05 -4.97 34.26
C THR A 156 20.95 -3.46 34.02
N ASP A 157 20.84 -3.04 32.77
CA ASP A 157 20.78 -1.64 32.36
C ASP A 157 19.69 -1.43 31.32
N ASP A 158 19.19 -0.20 31.22
CA ASP A 158 18.21 0.17 30.19
C ASP A 158 18.83 0.03 28.78
N ILE A 159 18.10 -0.64 27.90
CA ILE A 159 18.49 -0.85 26.51
C ILE A 159 17.69 0.12 25.64
N ASN A 160 18.39 1.02 24.95
CA ASN A 160 17.78 1.91 23.98
C ASN A 160 17.50 1.14 22.70
N PRO A 161 16.24 0.99 22.27
CA PRO A 161 15.89 0.22 21.08
C PRO A 161 16.49 0.84 19.82
N GLU A 162 16.85 -0.01 18.85
CA GLU A 162 17.45 0.43 17.59
C GLU A 162 16.53 1.35 16.78
N ILE A 163 15.21 1.13 16.90
CA ILE A 163 14.17 2.04 16.44
C ILE A 163 13.56 2.72 17.68
N PRO A 164 13.71 4.05 17.84
CA PRO A 164 13.11 4.76 18.95
C PRO A 164 11.59 4.57 19.00
N GLY A 165 11.03 4.35 20.20
CA GLY A 165 9.60 4.06 20.35
C GLY A 165 8.68 5.14 19.76
N TRP A 166 9.10 6.41 19.76
CA TRP A 166 8.32 7.49 19.14
C TRP A 166 8.19 7.31 17.61
N VAL A 167 9.19 6.73 16.94
CA VAL A 167 9.13 6.41 15.51
C VAL A 167 8.07 5.34 15.27
N ASN A 168 8.04 4.29 16.09
CA ASN A 168 7.01 3.26 16.02
C ASN A 168 5.61 3.86 16.21
N TRP A 169 5.41 4.77 17.18
CA TRP A 169 4.13 5.47 17.36
C TRP A 169 3.73 6.36 16.18
N VAL A 170 4.68 7.09 15.60
CA VAL A 170 4.43 7.93 14.41
C VAL A 170 4.03 7.06 13.23
N MET A 171 4.77 5.98 12.96
CA MET A 171 4.46 5.05 11.87
C MET A 171 3.12 4.35 12.06
N MET A 172 2.80 3.98 13.31
CA MET A 172 1.49 3.46 13.68
C MET A 172 0.38 4.48 13.38
N GLY A 173 0.58 5.74 13.75
CA GLY A 173 -0.36 6.82 13.48
C GLY A 173 -0.55 7.08 11.98
N VAL A 174 0.54 7.16 11.21
CA VAL A 174 0.51 7.34 9.75
C VAL A 174 -0.19 6.17 9.06
N GLY A 175 0.14 4.93 9.41
CA GLY A 175 -0.51 3.75 8.85
C GLY A 175 -2.00 3.70 9.18
N THR A 176 -2.38 4.03 10.41
CA THR A 176 -3.80 4.08 10.83
C THR A 176 -4.55 5.20 10.12
N ALA A 177 -3.96 6.38 9.99
CA ALA A 177 -4.54 7.51 9.27
C ALA A 177 -4.73 7.19 7.78
N ALA A 178 -3.75 6.53 7.15
CA ALA A 178 -3.87 6.08 5.77
C ALA A 178 -5.06 5.13 5.57
N VAL A 179 -5.26 4.16 6.48
CA VAL A 179 -6.46 3.29 6.44
C VAL A 179 -7.75 4.07 6.69
N ALA A 180 -7.72 5.06 7.58
CA ALA A 180 -8.91 5.88 7.86
C ALA A 180 -9.35 6.69 6.64
N VAL A 181 -8.38 7.17 5.84
CA VAL A 181 -8.62 7.87 4.56
C VAL A 181 -9.11 6.90 3.49
N LEU A 182 -8.47 5.73 3.36
CA LEU A 182 -8.81 4.73 2.34
C LEU A 182 -10.14 4.01 2.59
N ALA A 183 -10.57 3.92 3.85
CA ALA A 183 -11.77 3.20 4.25
C ALA A 183 -12.64 4.05 5.17
N SER A 184 -12.47 3.92 6.48
CA SER A 184 -13.19 4.74 7.46
C SER A 184 -12.44 4.81 8.79
N PRO A 185 -12.71 5.83 9.62
CA PRO A 185 -12.18 5.90 10.97
C PRO A 185 -12.50 4.67 11.82
N ALA A 186 -13.71 4.11 11.69
CA ALA A 186 -14.13 2.95 12.47
C ALA A 186 -13.32 1.70 12.09
N ILE A 187 -13.08 1.49 10.79
CA ILE A 187 -12.29 0.37 10.27
C ILE A 187 -10.83 0.51 10.68
N ALA A 188 -10.26 1.72 10.59
CA ALA A 188 -8.89 1.98 10.98
C ALA A 188 -8.65 1.73 12.47
N LEU A 189 -9.50 2.29 13.34
CA LEU A 189 -9.34 2.17 14.79
C LEU A 189 -9.60 0.74 15.29
N LEU A 190 -10.66 0.08 14.79
CA LEU A 190 -10.96 -1.29 15.19
C LEU A 190 -9.97 -2.28 14.58
N GLY A 191 -9.48 -2.02 13.36
CA GLY A 191 -8.38 -2.77 12.75
C GLY A 191 -7.10 -2.68 13.58
N LEU A 192 -6.70 -1.47 13.99
CA LEU A 192 -5.53 -1.29 14.86
C LEU A 192 -5.71 -1.99 16.21
N ALA A 193 -6.85 -1.78 16.88
CA ALA A 193 -7.14 -2.43 18.17
C ALA A 193 -7.14 -3.96 18.06
N GLY A 194 -7.74 -4.47 16.99
CA GLY A 194 -7.72 -5.90 16.66
C GLY A 194 -6.30 -6.40 16.43
N ALA A 195 -5.46 -5.66 15.71
CA ALA A 195 -4.08 -6.05 15.47
C ALA A 195 -3.23 -6.04 16.75
N MET A 196 -3.37 -5.04 17.62
CA MET A 196 -2.69 -5.02 18.92
C MET A 196 -3.12 -6.20 19.80
N GLY A 197 -4.44 -6.44 19.90
CA GLY A 197 -4.98 -7.55 20.70
C GLY A 197 -4.59 -8.92 20.14
N GLY A 198 -4.65 -9.08 18.82
CA GLY A 198 -4.25 -10.29 18.13
C GLY A 198 -2.75 -10.55 18.25
N GLY A 199 -1.91 -9.51 18.13
CA GLY A 199 -0.47 -9.59 18.31
C GLY A 199 -0.08 -10.04 19.70
N TYR A 200 -0.68 -9.44 20.73
CA TYR A 200 -0.48 -9.84 22.12
C TYR A 200 -0.86 -11.31 22.34
N ALA A 201 -2.04 -11.73 21.88
CA ALA A 201 -2.49 -13.12 21.98
C ALA A 201 -1.55 -14.08 21.22
N GLY A 202 -1.12 -13.69 20.02
CA GLY A 202 -0.17 -14.46 19.20
C GLY A 202 1.20 -14.60 19.87
N SER A 203 1.72 -13.53 20.46
CA SER A 203 2.98 -13.56 21.22
C SER A 203 2.86 -14.45 22.46
N TRP A 204 1.76 -14.36 23.21
CA TRP A 204 1.52 -15.19 24.39
C TRP A 204 1.45 -16.68 24.06
N VAL A 205 0.67 -17.05 23.02
CA VAL A 205 0.60 -18.44 22.53
C VAL A 205 1.96 -18.88 22.00
N GLY A 206 2.61 -18.05 21.20
CA GLY A 206 3.88 -18.33 20.57
C GLY A 206 5.01 -18.55 21.58
N GLY A 207 5.10 -17.72 22.62
CA GLY A 207 6.10 -17.88 23.68
C GLY A 207 5.92 -19.20 24.44
N ARG A 208 4.68 -19.65 24.62
CA ARG A 208 4.41 -20.94 25.27
C ARG A 208 4.71 -22.16 24.38
N LEU A 209 4.52 -22.03 23.06
CA LEU A 209 4.73 -23.12 22.10
C LEU A 209 6.18 -23.23 21.64
N PHE A 210 6.85 -22.11 21.42
CA PHE A 210 8.17 -22.04 20.78
C PHE A 210 9.28 -21.54 21.73
N GLY A 211 8.92 -21.07 22.92
CA GLY A 211 9.84 -20.47 23.89
C GLY A 211 9.87 -18.94 23.80
N GLU A 212 10.16 -18.29 24.92
CA GLU A 212 10.33 -16.84 24.99
C GLU A 212 11.49 -16.38 24.10
N ASP A 213 11.28 -15.26 23.41
CA ASP A 213 12.18 -14.63 22.42
C ASP A 213 12.54 -15.47 21.19
N SER A 214 11.88 -16.62 21.01
CA SER A 214 12.06 -17.46 19.82
C SER A 214 11.50 -16.79 18.55
N ASP A 215 12.07 -17.14 17.40
CA ASP A 215 11.53 -16.72 16.10
C ASP A 215 10.08 -17.21 15.90
N GLY A 216 9.72 -18.37 16.46
CA GLY A 216 8.35 -18.90 16.43
C GLY A 216 7.36 -18.01 17.20
N GLN A 217 7.77 -17.44 18.34
CA GLN A 217 6.96 -16.46 19.06
C GLN A 217 6.75 -15.19 18.23
N LYS A 218 7.83 -14.67 17.63
CA LYS A 218 7.78 -13.47 16.78
C LYS A 218 6.84 -13.64 15.59
N TRP A 219 6.88 -14.80 14.92
CA TRP A 219 5.94 -15.12 13.84
C TRP A 219 4.50 -15.27 14.33
N SER A 220 4.31 -15.91 15.49
CA SER A 220 2.97 -16.05 16.08
C SER A 220 2.37 -14.70 16.43
N MET A 221 3.18 -13.76 16.93
CA MET A 221 2.79 -12.37 17.15
C MET A 221 2.33 -11.71 15.84
N LEU A 222 3.13 -11.77 14.77
CA LEU A 222 2.76 -11.17 13.48
C LEU A 222 1.47 -11.76 12.89
N ALA A 223 1.34 -13.09 12.92
CA ALA A 223 0.15 -13.78 12.45
C ALA A 223 -1.09 -13.40 13.27
N GLY A 224 -0.93 -13.32 14.60
CA GLY A 224 -1.96 -12.84 15.51
C GLY A 224 -2.37 -11.41 15.19
N SER A 225 -1.42 -10.50 14.99
CA SER A 225 -1.70 -9.11 14.62
C SER A 225 -2.45 -9.00 13.30
N PHE A 226 -2.06 -9.78 12.29
CA PHE A 226 -2.75 -9.78 11.01
C PHE A 226 -4.19 -10.30 11.13
N ALA A 227 -4.38 -11.45 11.79
CA ALA A 227 -5.71 -12.04 11.99
C ALA A 227 -6.61 -11.12 12.83
N GLY A 228 -6.08 -10.56 13.91
CA GLY A 228 -6.77 -9.61 14.77
C GLY A 228 -7.14 -8.33 14.01
N GLY A 229 -6.24 -7.79 13.20
CA GLY A 229 -6.51 -6.62 12.36
C GLY A 229 -7.61 -6.87 11.32
N ALA A 230 -7.62 -8.05 10.70
CA ALA A 230 -8.68 -8.45 9.77
C ALA A 230 -10.06 -8.55 10.48
N LEU A 231 -10.10 -9.15 11.67
CA LEU A 231 -11.33 -9.24 12.47
C LEU A 231 -11.81 -7.87 12.94
N GLY A 232 -10.88 -7.01 13.37
CA GLY A 232 -11.12 -5.62 13.73
C GLY A 232 -11.69 -4.80 12.58
N GLY A 233 -11.09 -4.88 11.40
CA GLY A 233 -11.58 -4.23 10.19
C GLY A 233 -12.98 -4.68 9.80
N LYS A 234 -13.28 -5.99 9.86
CA LYS A 234 -14.65 -6.52 9.68
C LYS A 234 -15.63 -5.97 10.72
N GLY A 235 -15.17 -5.81 11.97
CA GLY A 235 -15.94 -5.16 13.03
C GLY A 235 -16.28 -3.71 12.69
N GLY A 236 -15.31 -2.96 12.17
CA GLY A 236 -15.50 -1.59 11.68
C GLY A 236 -16.53 -1.48 10.56
N MET A 237 -16.48 -2.38 9.58
CA MET A 237 -17.49 -2.43 8.51
C MET A 237 -18.90 -2.65 9.07
N LYS A 238 -19.06 -3.56 10.03
CA LYS A 238 -20.36 -3.80 10.70
C LYS A 238 -20.83 -2.58 11.48
N PHE A 239 -19.91 -1.88 12.14
CA PHE A 239 -20.23 -0.66 12.88
C PHE A 239 -20.68 0.46 11.94
N ASP A 240 -19.98 0.67 10.82
CA ASP A 240 -20.36 1.68 9.84
C ASP A 240 -21.70 1.37 9.19
N ALA A 241 -21.96 0.11 8.83
CA ALA A 241 -23.26 -0.32 8.32
C ALA A 241 -24.40 -0.07 9.33
N TRP A 242 -24.19 -0.41 10.60
CA TRP A 242 -25.16 -0.13 11.66
C TRP A 242 -25.39 1.37 11.85
N ARG A 243 -24.32 2.18 11.82
CA ARG A 243 -24.38 3.64 11.97
C ARG A 243 -25.17 4.27 10.82
N ALA A 244 -24.88 3.89 9.57
CA ALA A 244 -25.58 4.39 8.38
C ALA A 244 -27.09 4.10 8.43
N VAL A 245 -27.49 2.89 8.86
CA VAL A 245 -28.91 2.54 9.04
C VAL A 245 -29.59 3.41 10.11
N LYS A 246 -28.87 3.79 11.17
CA LYS A 246 -29.45 4.50 12.32
C LYS A 246 -29.52 6.02 12.13
N THR A 247 -28.58 6.62 11.41
CA THR A 247 -28.53 8.08 11.19
C THR A 247 -29.34 8.53 9.98
N GLY A 248 -29.78 7.62 9.11
CA GLY A 248 -30.48 7.98 7.86
C GLY A 248 -29.58 8.71 6.87
N GLU A 249 -28.28 8.82 7.15
CA GLU A 249 -27.28 9.20 6.18
C GLU A 249 -27.14 8.04 5.20
N ASN A 250 -27.48 8.29 3.93
CA ASN A 250 -26.81 7.58 2.85
C ASN A 250 -25.34 7.97 2.95
N VAL A 251 -24.57 7.24 3.77
CA VAL A 251 -23.11 7.32 3.76
C VAL A 251 -22.70 6.67 2.45
N GLU A 252 -22.76 7.46 1.38
CA GLU A 252 -21.99 7.24 0.18
C GLU A 252 -20.54 7.39 0.65
N VAL A 253 -19.94 6.28 1.06
CA VAL A 253 -18.50 6.13 1.03
C VAL A 253 -18.19 6.29 -0.45
N VAL A 254 -17.84 7.50 -0.86
CA VAL A 254 -17.17 7.73 -2.12
C VAL A 254 -15.73 7.35 -1.82
N PRO A 255 -15.25 6.13 -2.18
CA PRO A 255 -13.83 5.98 -2.32
C PRO A 255 -13.46 6.99 -3.40
N GLU A 256 -12.68 7.99 -3.01
CA GLU A 256 -11.89 8.68 -4.01
C GLU A 256 -10.99 7.59 -4.59
N VAL A 257 -11.39 7.06 -5.74
CA VAL A 257 -10.57 6.17 -6.56
C VAL A 257 -9.37 7.01 -6.95
N VAL A 258 -8.35 7.03 -6.08
CA VAL A 258 -7.01 7.40 -6.45
C VAL A 258 -6.57 6.28 -7.39
N ALA A 259 -6.92 6.45 -8.67
CA ALA A 259 -6.41 5.61 -9.74
C ALA A 259 -4.90 5.53 -9.54
N GLU A 260 -4.37 4.30 -9.56
CA GLU A 260 -2.93 4.07 -9.58
C GLU A 260 -2.27 5.05 -10.57
N PRO A 261 -1.07 5.57 -10.30
CA PRO A 261 -0.32 6.30 -11.31
C PRO A 261 -0.07 5.32 -12.47
N VAL A 262 -0.88 5.45 -13.52
CA VAL A 262 -0.77 4.64 -14.71
C VAL A 262 0.50 5.09 -15.42
N VAL A 263 1.58 4.33 -15.29
CA VAL A 263 2.84 4.63 -15.98
C VAL A 263 2.76 4.01 -17.37
N PRO A 264 2.71 4.81 -18.45
CA PRO A 264 2.68 4.28 -19.80
C PRO A 264 3.99 3.52 -20.10
N LYS A 265 3.87 2.33 -20.72
CA LYS A 265 5.02 1.44 -20.98
C LYS A 265 5.98 1.97 -22.06
N MET A 266 5.50 2.89 -22.91
CA MET A 266 6.24 3.53 -24.00
C MET A 266 5.64 4.92 -24.27
N SER A 267 6.34 5.78 -25.01
CA SER A 267 5.82 7.09 -25.44
C SER A 267 4.62 6.94 -26.37
N LEU A 268 3.80 8.00 -26.50
CA LEU A 268 2.69 7.98 -27.47
C LEU A 268 3.22 7.75 -28.89
N SER A 269 4.37 8.33 -29.23
CA SER A 269 5.02 8.19 -30.54
C SER A 269 5.43 6.76 -30.89
N GLU A 270 5.77 5.96 -29.88
CA GLU A 270 6.06 4.53 -30.05
C GLU A 270 4.77 3.71 -30.14
N ALA A 271 3.72 4.12 -29.41
CA ALA A 271 2.44 3.43 -29.39
C ALA A 271 1.66 3.59 -30.70
N VAL A 272 1.47 4.81 -31.20
CA VAL A 272 0.63 5.05 -32.39
C VAL A 272 1.44 5.38 -33.64
N GLY A 273 2.77 5.37 -33.53
CA GLY A 273 3.68 5.79 -34.59
C GLY A 273 3.90 7.30 -34.58
N LYS A 274 5.14 7.69 -34.83
CA LYS A 274 5.61 9.07 -34.65
C LYS A 274 4.80 10.11 -35.43
N ALA A 275 4.52 9.86 -36.71
CA ALA A 275 3.80 10.82 -37.54
C ALA A 275 2.38 11.10 -37.01
N GLN A 276 1.68 10.05 -36.58
CA GLN A 276 0.33 10.16 -36.05
C GLN A 276 0.31 10.81 -34.66
N ALA A 277 1.27 10.45 -33.79
CA ALA A 277 1.42 11.09 -32.49
C ALA A 277 1.72 12.59 -32.64
N ASP A 278 2.65 12.97 -33.53
CA ASP A 278 2.99 14.38 -33.78
C ASP A 278 1.77 15.18 -34.27
N GLU A 279 0.94 14.59 -35.14
CA GLU A 279 -0.31 15.19 -35.62
C GLU A 279 -1.33 15.37 -34.48
N TRP A 280 -1.60 14.33 -33.70
CA TRP A 280 -2.54 14.37 -32.59
C TRP A 280 -2.10 15.35 -31.49
N ILE A 281 -0.81 15.37 -31.17
CA ILE A 281 -0.23 16.31 -30.21
C ILE A 281 -0.41 17.73 -30.71
N ALA A 282 -0.04 18.02 -31.96
CA ALA A 282 -0.13 19.36 -32.51
C ALA A 282 -1.58 19.86 -32.55
N ALA A 283 -2.50 19.04 -33.06
CA ALA A 283 -3.92 19.39 -33.17
C ALA A 283 -4.58 19.55 -31.78
N GLY A 284 -4.39 18.58 -30.90
CA GLY A 284 -4.93 18.61 -29.54
C GLY A 284 -4.37 19.77 -28.72
N ARG A 285 -3.07 20.07 -28.85
CA ARG A 285 -2.43 21.18 -28.13
C ARG A 285 -2.92 22.52 -28.63
N ALA A 286 -3.09 22.68 -29.94
CA ALA A 286 -3.64 23.90 -30.54
C ALA A 286 -5.08 24.15 -30.04
N ASN A 287 -5.94 23.13 -30.07
CA ASN A 287 -7.31 23.21 -29.55
C ASN A 287 -7.31 23.54 -28.05
N ALA A 288 -6.52 22.81 -27.26
CA ALA A 288 -6.47 22.98 -25.81
C ALA A 288 -6.01 24.39 -25.41
N LEU A 289 -5.00 24.94 -26.08
CA LEU A 289 -4.52 26.31 -25.83
C LEU A 289 -5.56 27.38 -26.20
N SER A 290 -6.28 27.19 -27.31
CA SER A 290 -7.32 28.13 -27.74
C SER A 290 -8.56 28.10 -26.83
N ASN A 291 -8.97 26.92 -26.39
CA ASN A 291 -10.24 26.73 -25.68
C ASN A 291 -10.08 26.79 -24.15
N ASN A 292 -8.98 26.26 -23.60
CA ASN A 292 -8.72 26.27 -22.16
C ASN A 292 -7.22 26.08 -21.83
N ALA A 293 -6.45 27.16 -21.90
CA ALA A 293 -5.01 27.14 -21.63
C ALA A 293 -4.64 26.60 -20.24
N VAL A 294 -5.51 26.78 -19.24
CA VAL A 294 -5.29 26.26 -17.87
C VAL A 294 -5.33 24.74 -17.85
N LYS A 295 -6.35 24.12 -18.47
CA LYS A 295 -6.43 22.65 -18.60
C LYS A 295 -5.31 22.11 -19.50
N SER A 296 -4.94 22.84 -20.56
CA SER A 296 -3.82 22.45 -21.43
C SER A 296 -2.51 22.32 -20.64
N ALA A 297 -2.22 23.26 -19.75
CA ALA A 297 -1.00 23.25 -18.94
C ALA A 297 -0.93 22.10 -17.91
N MET A 298 -2.06 21.43 -17.61
CA MET A 298 -2.10 20.27 -16.71
C MET A 298 -1.61 18.98 -17.39
N LEU A 299 -1.52 18.96 -18.72
CA LEU A 299 -1.32 17.77 -19.52
C LEU A 299 0.02 17.81 -20.28
N THR A 300 0.76 16.70 -20.24
CA THR A 300 1.94 16.49 -21.10
C THR A 300 1.51 16.36 -22.56
N ASP A 301 2.47 16.45 -23.49
CA ASP A 301 2.18 16.31 -24.92
C ASP A 301 1.60 14.94 -25.24
N ASP A 302 2.21 13.85 -24.75
CA ASP A 302 1.68 12.50 -24.92
C ASP A 302 0.26 12.34 -24.35
N GLN A 303 -0.06 12.96 -23.21
CA GLN A 303 -1.42 12.92 -22.64
C GLN A 303 -2.43 13.68 -23.50
N VAL A 304 -2.05 14.85 -24.03
CA VAL A 304 -2.92 15.61 -24.95
C VAL A 304 -3.12 14.87 -26.25
N GLY A 305 -2.05 14.34 -26.84
CA GLY A 305 -2.13 13.55 -28.06
C GLY A 305 -2.98 12.31 -27.88
N ALA A 306 -2.90 11.64 -26.73
CA ALA A 306 -3.72 10.46 -26.45
C ALA A 306 -5.20 10.80 -26.26
N LEU A 307 -5.52 11.86 -25.49
CA LEU A 307 -6.91 12.29 -25.31
C LEU A 307 -7.50 12.79 -26.64
N TYR A 308 -6.75 13.57 -27.42
CA TYR A 308 -7.14 14.00 -28.77
C TYR A 308 -7.39 12.80 -29.68
N GLY A 309 -6.40 11.90 -29.77
CA GLY A 309 -6.46 10.69 -30.58
C GLY A 309 -7.67 9.83 -30.25
N TYR A 310 -8.03 9.72 -28.98
CA TYR A 310 -9.23 9.01 -28.55
C TYR A 310 -10.52 9.66 -29.09
N THR A 311 -10.57 11.00 -29.19
CA THR A 311 -11.74 11.70 -29.78
C THR A 311 -11.85 11.54 -31.29
N THR A 312 -10.81 11.03 -31.95
CA THR A 312 -10.87 10.70 -33.38
C THR A 312 -11.56 9.37 -33.64
N ASN A 313 -12.20 9.25 -34.81
CA ASN A 313 -12.81 7.98 -35.21
C ASN A 313 -11.79 6.83 -35.28
N GLU A 314 -10.56 7.12 -35.71
CA GLU A 314 -9.49 6.12 -35.82
C GLU A 314 -9.06 5.62 -34.44
N GLY A 315 -8.71 6.52 -33.52
CA GLY A 315 -8.29 6.15 -32.17
C GLY A 315 -9.40 5.46 -31.37
N TYR A 316 -10.64 5.97 -31.45
CA TYR A 316 -11.79 5.36 -30.79
C TYR A 316 -12.06 3.92 -31.27
N THR A 317 -12.07 3.70 -32.60
CA THR A 317 -12.37 2.38 -33.18
C THR A 317 -11.23 1.38 -33.04
N ALA A 318 -9.99 1.83 -32.87
CA ALA A 318 -8.87 0.96 -32.52
C ALA A 318 -8.90 0.56 -31.04
N LEU A 319 -9.14 1.53 -30.14
CA LEU A 319 -8.91 1.34 -28.71
C LEU A 319 -10.07 0.64 -27.99
N ASN A 320 -11.30 1.10 -28.18
CA ASN A 320 -12.43 0.63 -27.38
C ASN A 320 -12.84 -0.83 -27.67
N PRO A 321 -12.80 -1.34 -28.92
CA PRO A 321 -12.99 -2.76 -29.17
C PRO A 321 -11.91 -3.63 -28.51
N ALA A 322 -10.66 -3.17 -28.49
CA ALA A 322 -9.55 -3.91 -27.87
C ALA A 322 -9.71 -4.00 -26.35
N LEU A 323 -10.07 -2.88 -25.71
CA LEU A 323 -10.37 -2.82 -24.28
C LEU A 323 -11.60 -3.67 -23.88
N ARG A 324 -12.56 -3.85 -24.80
CA ARG A 324 -13.71 -4.76 -24.62
C ARG A 324 -13.40 -6.23 -24.92
N GLY A 325 -12.17 -6.55 -25.31
CA GLY A 325 -11.75 -7.91 -25.70
C GLY A 325 -12.33 -8.39 -27.04
N GLN A 326 -12.82 -7.48 -27.89
CA GLN A 326 -13.35 -7.80 -29.22
C GLN A 326 -12.22 -7.92 -30.25
N THR A 327 -11.13 -7.18 -30.05
CA THR A 327 -9.87 -7.28 -30.79
C THR A 327 -8.70 -7.48 -29.82
N PRO A 328 -7.54 -7.96 -30.28
CA PRO A 328 -6.38 -8.10 -29.42
C PRO A 328 -5.92 -6.75 -28.84
N LEU A 329 -5.76 -6.68 -27.52
CA LEU A 329 -5.15 -5.55 -26.85
C LEU A 329 -3.62 -5.68 -26.96
N THR A 330 -3.04 -4.96 -27.92
CA THR A 330 -1.58 -4.98 -28.14
C THR A 330 -0.86 -4.07 -27.13
N PRO A 331 0.45 -4.27 -26.87
CA PRO A 331 1.22 -3.40 -25.98
C PRO A 331 1.15 -1.91 -26.35
N GLU A 332 1.03 -1.62 -27.64
CA GLU A 332 0.84 -0.28 -28.18
C GLU A 332 -0.51 0.32 -27.77
N LEU A 333 -1.59 -0.45 -27.91
CA LEU A 333 -2.94 -0.03 -27.48
C LEU A 333 -3.05 0.08 -25.95
N GLU A 334 -2.34 -0.76 -25.20
CA GLU A 334 -2.23 -0.61 -23.74
C GLU A 334 -1.54 0.71 -23.37
N ALA A 335 -0.44 1.05 -24.06
CA ALA A 335 0.27 2.30 -23.83
C ALA A 335 -0.58 3.52 -24.23
N PHE A 336 -1.32 3.43 -25.34
CA PHE A 336 -2.27 4.46 -25.75
C PHE A 336 -3.37 4.66 -24.70
N ALA A 337 -4.00 3.58 -24.21
CA ALA A 337 -4.99 3.64 -23.11
C ALA A 337 -4.39 4.27 -21.85
N ALA A 338 -3.14 3.92 -21.53
CA ALA A 338 -2.44 4.39 -20.36
C ALA A 338 -2.22 5.91 -20.39
N HIS A 339 -1.74 6.45 -21.52
CA HIS A 339 -1.58 7.91 -21.69
C HIS A 339 -2.91 8.66 -21.58
N ALA A 340 -3.97 8.14 -22.20
CA ALA A 340 -5.31 8.74 -22.11
C ALA A 340 -5.83 8.72 -20.66
N LYS A 341 -5.71 7.58 -19.97
CA LYS A 341 -6.15 7.43 -18.56
C LYS A 341 -5.35 8.32 -17.61
N ASP A 342 -4.03 8.39 -17.77
CA ASP A 342 -3.19 9.28 -16.96
C ASP A 342 -3.52 10.75 -17.24
N GLY A 343 -3.79 11.12 -18.49
CA GLY A 343 -4.28 12.45 -18.85
C GLY A 343 -5.61 12.81 -18.18
N LEU A 344 -6.62 11.94 -18.23
CA LEU A 344 -7.90 12.14 -17.52
C LEU A 344 -7.69 12.36 -16.02
N SER A 345 -6.72 11.65 -15.41
CA SER A 345 -6.44 11.78 -13.98
C SER A 345 -5.99 13.18 -13.57
N LYS A 346 -5.37 13.95 -14.49
CA LYS A 346 -4.89 15.33 -14.21
C LYS A 346 -6.00 16.37 -14.33
N LEU A 347 -7.12 16.03 -14.96
CA LEU A 347 -8.22 16.95 -15.18
C LEU A 347 -9.19 16.97 -13.97
N PRO A 348 -9.84 18.12 -13.70
CA PRO A 348 -10.85 18.20 -12.65
C PRO A 348 -12.09 17.35 -13.00
N PRO A 349 -12.72 16.69 -12.00
CA PRO A 349 -13.97 15.96 -12.21
C PRO A 349 -15.09 16.87 -12.71
N ASN A 350 -15.84 16.39 -13.70
CA ASN A 350 -17.09 16.97 -14.16
C ASN A 350 -18.24 16.21 -13.51
N LYS A 351 -18.86 16.83 -12.50
CA LYS A 351 -19.97 16.25 -11.75
C LYS A 351 -21.29 16.72 -12.36
N GLY A 352 -22.16 15.77 -12.67
CA GLY A 352 -23.50 16.09 -13.16
C GLY A 352 -24.06 15.05 -14.09
N LEU A 353 -25.10 15.48 -14.80
CA LEU A 353 -25.80 14.65 -15.77
C LEU A 353 -25.12 14.78 -17.13
N SER A 354 -24.80 13.64 -17.73
CA SER A 354 -24.37 13.54 -19.13
C SER A 354 -25.15 12.46 -19.87
N TYR A 355 -25.07 12.47 -21.19
CA TYR A 355 -25.91 11.67 -22.05
C TYR A 355 -25.08 10.89 -23.07
N ARG A 356 -25.44 9.64 -23.33
CA ARG A 356 -24.86 8.82 -24.39
C ARG A 356 -25.96 8.19 -25.21
N GLY A 357 -26.01 8.53 -26.50
CA GLY A 357 -26.87 7.88 -27.47
C GLY A 357 -26.13 6.75 -28.18
N ILE A 358 -26.75 5.58 -28.27
CA ILE A 358 -26.23 4.43 -29.03
C ILE A 358 -27.36 3.75 -29.81
N ASN A 359 -27.03 3.24 -30.99
CA ASN A 359 -28.02 2.62 -31.88
C ASN A 359 -28.49 1.24 -31.37
N SER A 360 -27.58 0.47 -30.78
CA SER A 360 -27.88 -0.86 -30.24
C SER A 360 -26.83 -1.27 -29.20
N LEU A 361 -27.20 -2.22 -28.35
CA LEU A 361 -26.29 -2.94 -27.46
C LEU A 361 -26.41 -4.43 -27.75
N PRO A 362 -25.33 -5.22 -27.56
CA PRO A 362 -25.44 -6.67 -27.57
C PRO A 362 -26.50 -7.14 -26.55
N GLU A 363 -27.26 -8.17 -26.92
CA GLU A 363 -28.39 -8.66 -26.12
C GLU A 363 -27.97 -9.03 -24.69
N GLU A 364 -26.79 -9.62 -24.53
CA GLU A 364 -26.20 -9.97 -23.23
C GLU A 364 -25.92 -8.75 -22.34
N ILE A 365 -25.52 -7.63 -22.94
CA ILE A 365 -25.26 -6.38 -22.22
C ILE A 365 -26.57 -5.71 -21.88
N LEU A 366 -27.54 -5.71 -22.80
CA LEU A 366 -28.87 -5.16 -22.56
C LEU A 366 -29.63 -5.94 -21.49
N ALA A 367 -29.43 -7.26 -21.39
CA ALA A 367 -29.99 -8.10 -20.34
C ALA A 367 -29.44 -7.76 -18.95
N LYS A 368 -28.18 -7.30 -18.86
CA LYS A 368 -27.57 -6.84 -17.61
C LYS A 368 -28.07 -5.45 -17.19
N ASN A 369 -28.59 -4.65 -18.12
CA ASN A 369 -29.14 -3.33 -17.86
C ASN A 369 -30.56 -3.40 -17.30
N GLN A 370 -30.67 -3.89 -16.06
CA GLN A 370 -31.91 -3.92 -15.28
C GLN A 370 -31.78 -3.01 -14.06
N PRO A 371 -32.85 -2.30 -13.66
CA PRO A 371 -32.83 -1.50 -12.44
C PRO A 371 -32.31 -2.30 -11.24
N GLY A 372 -31.33 -1.74 -10.53
CA GLY A 372 -30.65 -2.36 -9.40
C GLY A 372 -29.31 -3.03 -9.74
N ASN A 373 -29.07 -3.40 -10.99
CA ASN A 373 -27.81 -4.02 -11.42
C ASN A 373 -26.67 -2.99 -11.49
N ILE A 374 -25.44 -3.50 -11.31
CA ILE A 374 -24.21 -2.75 -11.57
C ILE A 374 -23.68 -3.18 -12.95
N VAL A 375 -23.36 -2.19 -13.77
CA VAL A 375 -22.77 -2.35 -15.09
C VAL A 375 -21.45 -1.61 -15.16
N SER A 376 -20.51 -2.15 -15.94
CA SER A 376 -19.17 -1.59 -16.13
C SER A 376 -18.75 -1.88 -17.57
N ASP A 377 -18.18 -0.88 -18.25
CA ASP A 377 -17.56 -1.06 -19.57
C ASP A 377 -16.04 -1.15 -19.38
N GLY A 378 -15.42 -2.15 -19.98
CA GLY A 378 -13.96 -2.30 -19.97
C GLY A 378 -13.27 -1.24 -20.84
N ALA A 379 -14.03 -0.51 -21.65
CA ALA A 379 -13.57 0.61 -22.47
C ALA A 379 -13.91 1.98 -21.86
N PHE A 380 -13.35 3.04 -22.45
CA PHE A 380 -13.76 4.40 -22.13
C PHE A 380 -15.23 4.63 -22.53
N MET A 381 -15.98 5.35 -21.69
CA MET A 381 -17.37 5.70 -21.98
C MET A 381 -17.48 7.19 -22.26
N SER A 382 -17.61 7.54 -23.55
CA SER A 382 -17.92 8.91 -23.98
C SER A 382 -19.38 9.26 -23.72
N THR A 383 -19.61 10.44 -23.15
CA THR A 383 -20.92 11.03 -22.93
C THR A 383 -20.87 12.50 -23.33
N SER A 384 -22.00 13.17 -23.50
CA SER A 384 -22.08 14.61 -23.75
C SER A 384 -22.82 15.30 -22.61
N SER A 385 -22.37 16.49 -22.24
CA SER A 385 -23.12 17.37 -21.33
C SER A 385 -24.24 18.17 -22.02
N ASN A 386 -24.34 18.09 -23.35
CA ASN A 386 -25.37 18.70 -24.19
C ASN A 386 -26.41 17.66 -24.67
N GLU A 387 -27.29 18.06 -25.59
CA GLU A 387 -28.33 17.22 -26.21
C GLU A 387 -27.79 15.84 -26.63
N PRO A 388 -28.57 14.76 -26.43
CA PRO A 388 -28.11 13.40 -26.68
C PRO A 388 -27.79 13.13 -28.15
N PHE A 389 -26.76 12.33 -28.39
CA PHE A 389 -26.48 11.75 -29.71
C PHE A 389 -27.65 10.89 -30.21
N GLN A 390 -27.82 10.81 -31.53
CA GLN A 390 -28.86 9.98 -32.14
C GLN A 390 -28.68 8.49 -31.80
N GLY A 391 -29.78 7.80 -31.47
CA GLY A 391 -29.78 6.36 -31.25
C GLY A 391 -31.08 5.85 -30.62
N ASN A 392 -31.33 4.56 -30.78
CA ASN A 392 -32.51 3.90 -30.19
C ASN A 392 -32.35 3.66 -28.68
N ILE A 393 -31.12 3.79 -28.14
CA ILE A 393 -30.84 3.67 -26.72
C ILE A 393 -30.23 4.97 -26.21
N LEU A 394 -30.87 5.58 -25.23
CA LEU A 394 -30.41 6.77 -24.52
C LEU A 394 -29.96 6.39 -23.11
N ILE A 395 -28.69 6.63 -22.79
CA ILE A 395 -28.14 6.45 -21.45
C ILE A 395 -27.94 7.82 -20.81
N LYS A 396 -28.66 8.07 -19.71
CA LYS A 396 -28.49 9.24 -18.84
C LYS A 396 -27.57 8.87 -17.70
N VAL A 397 -26.42 9.51 -17.60
CA VAL A 397 -25.39 9.20 -16.61
C VAL A 397 -25.33 10.31 -15.59
N ASN A 398 -25.73 10.02 -14.36
CA ASN A 398 -25.44 10.88 -13.21
C ASN A 398 -24.10 10.42 -12.61
N GLY A 399 -23.02 11.10 -13.00
CA GLY A 399 -21.67 10.72 -12.60
C GLY A 399 -20.88 11.84 -11.95
N ALA A 400 -19.74 11.44 -11.40
CA ALA A 400 -18.84 12.24 -10.59
C ALA A 400 -17.36 12.07 -10.97
N SER A 401 -16.96 10.98 -11.66
CA SER A 401 -15.58 10.78 -12.14
C SER A 401 -15.33 11.16 -13.60
N GLY A 402 -16.38 11.48 -14.38
CA GLY A 402 -16.22 11.91 -15.76
C GLY A 402 -15.33 13.16 -15.86
N ARG A 403 -14.58 13.31 -16.95
CA ARG A 403 -13.75 14.50 -17.21
C ARG A 403 -14.18 15.18 -18.49
N ASP A 404 -14.28 16.50 -18.45
CA ASP A 404 -14.54 17.30 -19.66
C ASP A 404 -13.28 17.37 -20.53
N VAL A 405 -13.38 16.78 -21.73
CA VAL A 405 -12.33 16.71 -22.75
C VAL A 405 -12.66 17.54 -24.01
N ALA A 406 -13.81 18.22 -24.05
CA ALA A 406 -14.23 19.00 -25.22
C ALA A 406 -13.25 20.12 -25.59
N PHE A 407 -12.52 20.67 -24.61
CA PHE A 407 -11.53 21.72 -24.87
C PHE A 407 -10.39 21.28 -25.79
N LEU A 408 -10.08 19.98 -25.85
CA LEU A 408 -9.05 19.44 -26.72
C LEU A 408 -9.61 18.58 -27.86
N SER A 409 -10.87 18.15 -27.82
CA SER A 409 -11.46 17.20 -28.78
C SER A 409 -11.34 17.64 -30.25
N GLU A 410 -11.35 16.67 -31.18
CA GLU A 410 -11.56 16.90 -32.61
C GLU A 410 -12.93 17.57 -32.87
N TYR A 411 -13.93 17.28 -32.02
CA TYR A 411 -15.30 17.78 -32.13
C TYR A 411 -15.70 18.60 -30.89
N PRO A 412 -15.19 19.85 -30.73
CA PRO A 412 -15.34 20.63 -29.50
C PRO A 412 -16.79 21.03 -29.17
N LEU A 413 -17.70 20.98 -30.15
CA LEU A 413 -19.13 21.28 -29.96
C LEU A 413 -19.90 20.17 -29.25
N GLU A 414 -19.29 18.99 -29.10
CA GLU A 414 -19.95 17.82 -28.50
C GLU A 414 -19.96 17.84 -26.97
N ALA A 415 -19.29 18.81 -26.34
CA ALA A 415 -19.22 18.95 -24.88
C ALA A 415 -18.96 17.60 -24.17
N GLU A 416 -18.00 16.86 -24.72
CA GLU A 416 -17.69 15.49 -24.37
C GLU A 416 -17.17 15.38 -22.94
N VAL A 417 -17.82 14.50 -22.19
CA VAL A 417 -17.43 14.05 -20.85
C VAL A 417 -17.04 12.58 -20.95
N LEU A 418 -15.78 12.30 -20.65
CA LEU A 418 -15.19 10.98 -20.80
C LEU A 418 -15.01 10.30 -19.44
N TYR A 419 -15.50 9.06 -19.32
CA TYR A 419 -15.27 8.20 -18.17
C TYR A 419 -14.17 7.17 -18.51
N PRO A 420 -13.24 6.89 -17.57
CA PRO A 420 -12.19 5.91 -17.78
C PRO A 420 -12.74 4.47 -17.85
N PRO A 421 -11.94 3.52 -18.39
CA PRO A 421 -12.23 2.09 -18.33
C PRO A 421 -12.60 1.62 -16.92
N ASP A 422 -13.50 0.64 -16.87
CA ASP A 422 -13.97 -0.02 -15.65
C ASP A 422 -14.75 0.86 -14.68
N THR A 423 -15.22 2.02 -15.15
CA THR A 423 -16.14 2.85 -14.36
C THR A 423 -17.46 2.10 -14.13
N GLN A 424 -17.86 1.97 -12.88
CA GLN A 424 -19.05 1.24 -12.48
C GLN A 424 -20.26 2.16 -12.38
N PHE A 425 -21.40 1.69 -12.88
CA PHE A 425 -22.67 2.39 -12.85
C PHE A 425 -23.77 1.48 -12.32
N LYS A 426 -24.54 1.98 -11.36
CA LYS A 426 -25.78 1.35 -10.96
C LYS A 426 -26.90 1.82 -11.88
N VAL A 427 -27.63 0.87 -12.47
CA VAL A 427 -28.84 1.16 -13.24
C VAL A 427 -29.95 1.53 -12.26
N ILE A 428 -30.42 2.77 -12.32
CA ILE A 428 -31.49 3.29 -11.47
C ILE A 428 -32.85 3.06 -12.12
N GLU A 429 -32.92 3.24 -13.43
CA GLU A 429 -34.17 3.19 -14.18
C GLU A 429 -33.92 2.65 -15.58
N ARG A 430 -34.94 1.94 -16.09
CA ARG A 430 -35.03 1.50 -17.47
C ARG A 430 -36.46 1.73 -17.95
N ILE A 431 -36.59 2.38 -19.10
CA ILE A 431 -37.87 2.63 -19.76
C ILE A 431 -37.75 2.11 -21.19
N ASP A 432 -38.60 1.17 -21.56
CA ASP A 432 -38.73 0.67 -22.93
C ASP A 432 -40.02 1.27 -23.53
N ASP A 433 -39.91 2.14 -24.54
CA ASP A 433 -41.05 2.79 -25.20
C ASP A 433 -40.90 2.78 -26.73
N GLY A 434 -41.83 2.13 -27.42
CA GLY A 434 -41.91 2.17 -28.89
C GLY A 434 -40.67 1.69 -29.66
N GLY A 435 -39.83 0.86 -29.06
CA GLY A 435 -38.55 0.40 -29.64
C GLY A 435 -37.33 1.25 -29.23
N ASN A 436 -37.54 2.32 -28.45
CA ASN A 436 -36.48 3.09 -27.81
C ASN A 436 -36.30 2.65 -26.35
N ILE A 437 -35.06 2.66 -25.88
CA ILE A 437 -34.70 2.29 -24.50
C ILE A 437 -34.03 3.47 -23.84
N THR A 438 -34.59 3.96 -22.74
CA THR A 438 -33.92 4.95 -21.88
C THR A 438 -33.40 4.26 -20.63
N LEU A 439 -32.11 4.42 -20.37
CA LEU A 439 -31.43 3.93 -19.17
C LEU A 439 -30.96 5.12 -18.34
N THR A 440 -31.20 5.06 -17.03
CA THR A 440 -30.65 6.04 -16.09
C THR A 440 -29.61 5.34 -15.22
N TYR A 441 -28.37 5.78 -15.35
CA TYR A 441 -27.23 5.31 -14.57
C TYR A 441 -26.89 6.32 -13.49
N LYS A 442 -26.54 5.80 -12.30
CA LYS A 442 -25.84 6.54 -11.28
C LYS A 442 -24.46 5.91 -11.14
N GLU A 443 -23.41 6.70 -11.26
CA GLU A 443 -22.07 6.20 -11.02
C GLU A 443 -21.97 5.59 -9.61
N PHE A 444 -21.43 4.38 -9.55
CA PHE A 444 -21.22 3.61 -8.34
C PHE A 444 -19.74 3.71 -8.00
N LEU A 445 -19.40 4.66 -7.13
CA LEU A 445 -18.04 4.87 -6.64
C LEU A 445 -17.72 3.88 -5.53
#